data_AF-A0A396J2W0-F1
#
_entry.id   AF-A0A396J2W0-F1
#
_cell.length_a   1.000
_cell.length_b   1.000
_cell.length_c   1.000
_cell.angle_alpha   90.00
_cell.angle_beta   90.00
_cell.angle_gamma   90.00
#
_symmetry.space_group_name_H-M   'P 1'
#
loop_
_entity.id
_entity.type
_entity.pdbx_description
1 polymer ?
#
loop_
_entity_poly.entity_id
_entity_poly.type
_entity_poly.pdbx_seq_one_letter_code
_entity_poly.pdbx_strand_id
1 'polypeptide(L)'
;MNKWAIKLPTVEPFYAVKCNSNISLVGVLASLGSNFDCASRAEIESVLSLGVSPDRIIYANPCKSELHIEYAASVGVNLTTFDSVGEVEKIKKWHPKCELLLRIKTDEGSGARASLSVKYGALHNEVLELLKAADVAGLKVTGVSFHIGSGGADAKAYHGSILLDKEVFETATRLGMPKMKILDIGGGFTSGSNFDEAALNVNDAIKTHFENDEDLVVIGEPGRYFSETAFTLATKIIGKRVRGELREYWINDGI
;
A
#
# COMPACT_ATOMS: atom_id res chain seq x y z
N MET A 1 -13.20 7.75 -7.08
CA MET A 1 -13.12 6.60 -8.02
C MET A 1 -12.99 7.05 -9.47
N ASN A 2 -13.93 7.79 -10.05
CA ASN A 2 -13.87 8.17 -11.48
C ASN A 2 -12.55 8.85 -11.90
N LYS A 3 -12.05 9.82 -11.14
CA LYS A 3 -10.76 10.47 -11.46
C LYS A 3 -9.59 9.48 -11.45
N TRP A 4 -9.57 8.52 -10.54
CA TRP A 4 -8.57 7.45 -10.48
C TRP A 4 -8.62 6.61 -11.75
N ALA A 5 -9.80 6.07 -12.10
CA ALA A 5 -9.97 5.24 -13.30
C ALA A 5 -9.59 5.97 -14.61
N ILE A 6 -9.80 7.29 -14.69
CA ILE A 6 -9.39 8.08 -15.87
C ILE A 6 -7.88 8.30 -15.93
N LYS A 7 -7.25 8.57 -14.79
CA LYS A 7 -5.83 9.00 -14.72
C LYS A 7 -4.86 7.83 -14.58
N LEU A 8 -5.28 6.74 -13.95
CA LEU A 8 -4.54 5.51 -13.75
C LEU A 8 -5.40 4.32 -14.23
N PRO A 9 -5.69 4.23 -15.55
CA PRO A 9 -6.65 3.25 -16.08
C PRO A 9 -6.20 1.79 -15.94
N THR A 10 -4.90 1.56 -15.77
CA THR A 10 -4.29 0.23 -15.62
C THR A 10 -3.95 -0.11 -14.16
N VAL A 11 -4.27 0.77 -13.21
CA VAL A 11 -3.94 0.56 -11.79
C VAL A 11 -5.20 0.34 -10.98
N GLU A 12 -5.31 -0.84 -10.38
CA GLU A 12 -6.43 -1.17 -9.49
C GLU A 12 -6.22 -0.53 -8.10
N PRO A 13 -7.20 0.22 -7.57
CA PRO A 13 -7.07 0.82 -6.24
C PRO A 13 -7.41 -0.18 -5.14
N PHE A 14 -6.46 -0.39 -4.23
CA PHE A 14 -6.62 -1.07 -2.95
C PHE A 14 -6.66 0.00 -1.85
N TYR A 15 -7.85 0.40 -1.41
CA TYR A 15 -7.98 1.45 -0.40
C TYR A 15 -7.29 1.06 0.90
N ALA A 16 -6.34 1.88 1.35
CA ALA A 16 -5.64 1.67 2.61
C ALA A 16 -6.55 2.01 3.80
N VAL A 17 -7.19 0.98 4.38
CA VAL A 17 -8.23 1.12 5.42
C VAL A 17 -7.74 1.91 6.64
N LYS A 18 -6.47 1.71 7.01
CA LYS A 18 -5.75 2.46 8.06
C LYS A 18 -5.84 3.98 7.94
N CYS A 19 -6.08 4.52 6.74
CA CYS A 19 -6.16 5.96 6.54
C CYS A 19 -7.44 6.58 7.10
N ASN A 20 -8.59 5.90 6.96
CA ASN A 20 -9.86 6.26 7.58
C ASN A 20 -10.76 5.01 7.58
N SER A 21 -10.81 4.33 8.72
CA SER A 21 -11.53 3.06 8.90
C SER A 21 -13.03 3.24 9.14
N ASN A 22 -13.59 4.42 8.87
CA ASN A 22 -15.03 4.64 8.94
C ASN A 22 -15.77 3.65 8.04
N ILE A 23 -16.60 2.79 8.64
CA ILE A 23 -17.26 1.68 7.94
C ILE A 23 -18.14 2.15 6.77
N SER A 24 -18.74 3.33 6.87
CA SER A 24 -19.55 3.91 5.79
C SER A 24 -18.68 4.32 4.59
N LEU A 25 -17.49 4.90 4.83
CA LEU A 25 -16.55 5.19 3.75
C LEU A 25 -16.08 3.90 3.06
N VAL A 26 -15.69 2.89 3.85
CA VAL A 26 -15.24 1.59 3.34
C VAL A 26 -16.35 0.92 2.52
N GLY A 27 -17.61 0.94 3.01
CA GLY A 27 -18.76 0.39 2.31
C GLY A 27 -19.10 1.11 1.00
N VAL A 28 -18.97 2.44 0.96
CA VAL A 28 -19.13 3.22 -0.28
C VAL A 28 -18.02 2.86 -1.28
N LEU A 29 -16.76 2.79 -0.84
CA LEU A 29 -15.65 2.42 -1.71
C LEU A 29 -15.79 0.98 -2.24
N ALA A 30 -16.26 0.04 -1.41
CA ALA A 30 -16.57 -1.33 -1.81
C ALA A 30 -17.62 -1.37 -2.93
N SER A 31 -18.70 -0.58 -2.76
CA SER A 31 -19.81 -0.44 -3.71
C SER A 31 -19.38 0.22 -5.02
N LEU A 32 -18.35 1.06 -4.99
CA LEU A 32 -17.75 1.69 -6.16
C LEU A 32 -16.63 0.84 -6.81
N GLY A 33 -16.40 -0.38 -6.33
CA GLY A 33 -15.45 -1.33 -6.93
C GLY A 33 -14.01 -1.23 -6.43
N SER A 34 -13.71 -0.50 -5.36
CA SER A 34 -12.35 -0.47 -4.77
C SER A 34 -12.01 -1.80 -4.12
N ASN A 35 -10.77 -2.27 -4.27
CA ASN A 35 -10.21 -3.32 -3.43
C ASN A 35 -9.67 -2.70 -2.12
N PHE A 36 -9.02 -3.49 -1.25
CA PHE A 36 -8.62 -3.03 0.09
C PHE A 36 -7.23 -3.49 0.51
N ASP A 37 -6.41 -2.54 0.93
CA ASP A 37 -5.19 -2.77 1.71
C ASP A 37 -5.56 -2.75 3.20
N CYS A 38 -5.38 -3.91 3.84
CA CYS A 38 -5.54 -4.08 5.28
C CYS A 38 -4.18 -4.28 5.95
N ALA A 39 -3.98 -3.63 7.10
CA ALA A 39 -2.77 -3.71 7.91
C ALA A 39 -2.95 -4.51 9.22
N SER A 40 -4.18 -4.95 9.53
CA SER A 40 -4.49 -5.71 10.74
C SER A 40 -5.66 -6.67 10.56
N ARG A 41 -5.77 -7.64 11.48
CA ARG A 41 -6.93 -8.52 11.58
C ARG A 41 -8.26 -7.76 11.69
N ALA A 42 -8.31 -6.70 12.49
CA ALA A 42 -9.53 -5.90 12.67
C ALA A 42 -9.97 -5.20 11.38
N GLU A 43 -9.02 -4.77 10.55
CA GLU A 43 -9.33 -4.19 9.23
C GLU A 43 -9.84 -5.26 8.25
N ILE A 44 -9.24 -6.45 8.24
CA ILE A 44 -9.73 -7.60 7.45
C ILE A 44 -11.17 -7.95 7.88
N GLU A 45 -11.42 -8.09 9.18
CA GLU A 45 -12.77 -8.35 9.73
C GLU A 45 -13.78 -7.27 9.30
N SER A 46 -13.39 -6.00 9.38
CA SER A 46 -14.23 -4.86 8.97
C SER A 46 -14.61 -4.93 7.49
N VAL A 47 -13.63 -5.16 6.61
CA VAL A 47 -13.86 -5.27 5.15
C VAL A 47 -14.72 -6.49 4.82
N LEU A 48 -14.42 -7.66 5.40
CA LEU A 48 -15.22 -8.88 5.18
C LEU A 48 -16.66 -8.74 5.69
N SER A 49 -16.89 -7.99 6.78
CA SER A 49 -18.24 -7.76 7.32
C SER A 49 -19.17 -7.01 6.35
N LEU A 50 -18.60 -6.32 5.36
CA LEU A 50 -19.33 -5.64 4.29
C LEU A 50 -19.65 -6.57 3.10
N GLY A 51 -19.33 -7.86 3.21
CA GLY A 51 -19.53 -8.84 2.13
C GLY A 51 -18.51 -8.73 0.99
N VAL A 52 -17.39 -8.03 1.22
CA VAL A 52 -16.28 -7.97 0.26
C VAL A 52 -15.58 -9.33 0.22
N SER A 53 -15.29 -9.80 -0.99
CA SER A 53 -14.62 -11.08 -1.18
C SER A 53 -13.14 -11.02 -0.74
N PRO A 54 -12.58 -12.07 -0.10
CA PRO A 54 -11.20 -12.08 0.37
C PRO A 54 -10.14 -11.85 -0.73
N ASP A 55 -10.42 -12.19 -1.99
CA ASP A 55 -9.52 -11.93 -3.13
C ASP A 55 -9.35 -10.44 -3.45
N ARG A 56 -10.23 -9.58 -2.95
CA ARG A 56 -10.14 -8.11 -3.07
C ARG A 56 -9.38 -7.49 -1.90
N ILE A 57 -8.68 -8.29 -1.10
CA ILE A 57 -7.91 -7.84 0.07
C ILE A 57 -6.44 -8.23 -0.11
N ILE A 58 -5.56 -7.25 0.04
CA ILE A 58 -4.14 -7.48 0.32
C ILE A 58 -3.87 -7.22 1.80
N TYR A 59 -3.17 -8.14 2.47
CA TYR A 59 -2.65 -7.90 3.83
C TYR A 59 -1.26 -7.24 3.73
N ALA A 60 -1.22 -5.95 3.41
CA ALA A 60 0.02 -5.23 3.09
C ALA A 60 0.77 -4.65 4.31
N ASN A 61 0.82 -5.42 5.40
CA ASN A 61 1.75 -5.18 6.49
C ASN A 61 2.93 -6.15 6.36
N PRO A 62 4.17 -5.67 6.17
CA PRO A 62 5.32 -6.58 5.97
C PRO A 62 5.76 -7.28 7.27
N CYS A 63 5.26 -6.89 8.44
CA CYS A 63 5.56 -7.51 9.72
C CYS A 63 4.28 -7.81 10.53
N LYS A 64 3.85 -9.07 10.49
CA LYS A 64 2.55 -9.51 11.02
C LYS A 64 2.71 -10.42 12.24
N SER A 65 1.73 -10.40 13.14
CA SER A 65 1.64 -11.38 14.23
C SER A 65 1.30 -12.77 13.67
N GLU A 66 1.86 -13.84 14.23
CA GLU A 66 1.55 -15.22 13.84
C GLU A 66 0.04 -15.51 13.87
N LEU A 67 -0.65 -15.09 14.94
CA LEU A 67 -2.11 -15.26 15.07
C LEU A 67 -2.90 -14.49 14.01
N HIS A 68 -2.34 -13.39 13.48
CA HIS A 68 -3.00 -12.63 12.40
C HIS A 68 -2.74 -13.26 11.03
N ILE A 69 -1.57 -13.89 10.82
CA ILE A 69 -1.27 -14.66 9.61
C ILE A 69 -2.18 -15.89 9.54
N GLU A 70 -2.31 -16.63 10.65
CA GLU A 70 -3.23 -17.78 10.77
C GLU A 70 -4.68 -17.35 10.51
N TYR A 71 -5.11 -16.22 11.07
CA TYR A 71 -6.44 -15.68 10.80
C TYR A 71 -6.64 -15.36 9.31
N ALA A 72 -5.71 -14.64 8.68
CA ALA A 72 -5.78 -14.31 7.25
C ALA A 72 -5.89 -15.57 6.37
N ALA A 73 -5.15 -16.63 6.73
CA ALA A 73 -5.27 -17.94 6.09
C ALA A 73 -6.68 -18.54 6.25
N SER A 74 -7.24 -18.48 7.46
CA SER A 74 -8.55 -19.07 7.77
C SER A 74 -9.72 -18.42 7.01
N VAL A 75 -9.58 -17.14 6.64
CA VAL A 75 -10.61 -16.38 5.90
C VAL A 75 -10.29 -16.22 4.41
N GLY A 76 -9.19 -16.81 3.93
CA GLY A 76 -8.84 -16.83 2.50
C GLY A 76 -8.22 -15.53 1.96
N VAL A 77 -7.66 -14.68 2.82
CA VAL A 77 -6.83 -13.54 2.36
C VAL A 77 -5.45 -14.08 2.00
N ASN A 78 -5.20 -14.20 0.70
CA ASN A 78 -4.10 -15.00 0.16
C ASN A 78 -2.97 -14.19 -0.49
N LEU A 79 -2.98 -12.86 -0.36
CA LEU A 79 -1.92 -11.98 -0.86
C LEU A 79 -1.40 -11.10 0.30
N THR A 80 -0.08 -11.09 0.51
CA THR A 80 0.55 -10.30 1.59
C THR A 80 1.93 -9.79 1.20
N THR A 81 2.44 -8.82 1.96
CA THR A 81 3.79 -8.29 1.78
C THR A 81 4.78 -8.89 2.79
N PHE A 82 6.07 -8.84 2.45
CA PHE A 82 7.17 -9.16 3.37
C PHE A 82 8.42 -8.35 3.02
N ASP A 83 9.31 -8.15 3.99
CA ASP A 83 10.62 -7.51 3.80
C ASP A 83 11.73 -8.13 4.68
N SER A 84 11.48 -9.30 5.28
CA SER A 84 12.46 -9.98 6.15
C SER A 84 12.35 -11.51 6.11
N VAL A 85 13.46 -12.20 6.40
CA VAL A 85 13.50 -13.66 6.49
C VAL A 85 12.58 -14.19 7.61
N GLY A 86 12.54 -13.51 8.76
CA GLY A 86 11.64 -13.90 9.85
C GLY A 86 10.16 -13.85 9.47
N GLU A 87 9.78 -12.96 8.54
CA GLU A 87 8.42 -12.95 8.00
C GLU A 87 8.15 -14.14 7.09
N VAL A 88 9.11 -14.51 6.23
CA VAL A 88 9.05 -15.72 5.38
C VAL A 88 8.83 -16.96 6.25
N GLU A 89 9.57 -17.10 7.35
CA GLU A 89 9.44 -18.24 8.28
C GLU A 89 8.04 -18.33 8.91
N LYS A 90 7.49 -17.20 9.36
CA LYS A 90 6.12 -17.16 9.93
C LYS A 90 5.07 -17.51 8.88
N ILE A 91 5.19 -16.97 7.67
CA ILE A 91 4.22 -17.25 6.60
C ILE A 91 4.31 -18.72 6.16
N LYS A 92 5.51 -19.28 6.01
CA LYS A 92 5.71 -20.70 5.71
C LYS A 92 4.99 -21.60 6.74
N LYS A 93 5.06 -21.24 8.02
CA LYS A 93 4.46 -22.01 9.11
C LYS A 93 2.94 -21.90 9.14
N TRP A 94 2.40 -20.70 8.99
CA TRP A 94 0.98 -20.41 9.30
C TRP A 94 0.09 -20.17 8.07
N HIS A 95 0.66 -19.80 6.93
CA HIS A 95 -0.07 -19.58 5.68
C HIS A 95 0.76 -19.98 4.44
N PRO A 96 1.14 -21.28 4.30
CA PRO A 96 2.04 -21.75 3.25
C PRO A 96 1.51 -21.63 1.82
N LYS A 97 0.22 -21.27 1.65
CA LYS A 97 -0.41 -21.07 0.34
C LYS A 97 -0.52 -19.59 -0.05
N CYS A 98 -0.04 -18.68 0.81
CA CYS A 98 -0.08 -17.25 0.55
C CYS A 98 0.88 -16.87 -0.58
N GLU A 99 0.43 -16.01 -1.48
CA GLU A 99 1.28 -15.33 -2.44
C GLU A 99 1.92 -14.10 -1.80
N LEU A 100 3.19 -13.84 -2.14
CA LEU A 100 3.99 -12.79 -1.52
C LEU A 100 4.31 -11.68 -2.51
N LEU A 101 4.23 -10.44 -2.03
CA LEU A 101 4.89 -9.29 -2.64
C LEU A 101 6.12 -8.93 -1.81
N LEU A 102 7.30 -8.91 -2.43
CA LEU A 102 8.49 -8.38 -1.76
C LEU A 102 8.36 -6.86 -1.67
N ARG A 103 8.37 -6.29 -0.46
CA ARG A 103 8.36 -4.85 -0.28
C ARG A 103 9.79 -4.31 -0.30
N ILE A 104 10.09 -3.38 -1.20
CA ILE A 104 11.40 -2.74 -1.27
C ILE A 104 11.39 -1.32 -0.69
N LYS A 105 12.56 -0.89 -0.24
CA LYS A 105 12.80 0.47 0.21
C LYS A 105 12.95 1.40 -1.00
N THR A 106 12.23 2.52 -1.00
CA THR A 106 12.42 3.59 -1.97
C THR A 106 13.46 4.60 -1.48
N ASP A 107 14.10 5.31 -2.40
CA ASP A 107 15.08 6.35 -2.07
C ASP A 107 14.53 7.41 -1.11
N GLU A 108 15.38 7.86 -0.19
CA GLU A 108 15.05 8.75 0.92
C GLU A 108 14.78 10.22 0.50
N GLY A 109 14.83 10.51 -0.81
CA GLY A 109 14.66 11.85 -1.37
C GLY A 109 13.23 12.22 -1.79
N SER A 110 12.22 11.41 -1.45
CA SER A 110 10.85 11.62 -1.96
C SER A 110 10.19 12.91 -1.47
N GLY A 111 10.71 13.58 -0.43
CA GLY A 111 10.10 14.80 0.13
C GLY A 111 8.80 14.55 0.92
N ALA A 112 8.41 13.29 1.13
CA ALA A 112 7.21 12.92 1.87
C ALA A 112 7.26 13.39 3.33
N ARG A 113 6.15 13.94 3.85
CA ARG A 113 6.01 14.31 5.27
C ARG A 113 6.14 13.12 6.22
N ALA A 114 5.65 11.95 5.80
CA ALA A 114 5.76 10.71 6.56
C ALA A 114 6.48 9.66 5.72
N SER A 115 7.79 9.49 5.98
CA SER A 115 8.61 8.45 5.37
C SER A 115 8.41 7.12 6.08
N LEU A 116 7.98 6.10 5.34
CA LEU A 116 7.86 4.72 5.84
C LEU A 116 9.15 3.92 5.63
N SER A 117 10.03 4.39 4.73
CA SER A 117 11.29 3.76 4.34
C SER A 117 12.34 3.69 5.46
N VAL A 118 12.12 4.41 6.57
CA VAL A 118 12.93 4.28 7.79
C VAL A 118 12.67 2.94 8.50
N LYS A 119 11.46 2.40 8.37
CA LYS A 119 11.01 1.21 9.11
C LYS A 119 10.78 -0.02 8.22
N TYR A 120 10.34 0.19 6.98
CA TYR A 120 9.86 -0.88 6.10
C TYR A 120 10.55 -0.84 4.73
N GLY A 121 10.58 -2.01 4.10
CA GLY A 121 11.14 -2.19 2.76
C GLY A 121 12.56 -2.72 2.82
N ALA A 122 12.81 -3.77 2.04
CA ALA A 122 14.12 -4.37 1.86
C ALA A 122 15.08 -3.40 1.17
N LEU A 123 16.33 -3.38 1.63
CA LEU A 123 17.41 -2.70 0.93
C LEU A 123 17.75 -3.46 -0.36
N HIS A 124 18.30 -2.76 -1.34
CA HIS A 124 18.67 -3.36 -2.62
C HIS A 124 19.63 -4.57 -2.45
N ASN A 125 20.56 -4.50 -1.50
CA ASN A 125 21.49 -5.60 -1.20
C ASN A 125 20.84 -6.79 -0.45
N GLU A 126 19.62 -6.65 0.05
CA GLU A 126 18.88 -7.72 0.76
C GLU A 126 17.96 -8.51 -0.19
N VAL A 127 17.56 -7.92 -1.31
CA VAL A 127 16.60 -8.49 -2.29
C VAL A 127 16.98 -9.93 -2.67
N LEU A 128 18.24 -10.16 -3.04
CA LEU A 128 18.69 -11.48 -3.50
C LEU A 128 18.49 -12.56 -2.43
N GLU A 129 18.84 -12.27 -1.19
CA GLU A 129 18.74 -13.22 -0.08
C GLU A 129 17.28 -13.45 0.34
N LEU A 130 16.44 -12.41 0.28
CA LEU A 130 15.01 -12.52 0.57
C LEU A 130 14.26 -13.36 -0.48
N LEU A 131 14.58 -13.19 -1.76
CA LEU A 131 14.02 -14.00 -2.84
C LEU A 131 14.40 -15.48 -2.69
N LYS A 132 15.68 -15.77 -2.42
CA LYS A 132 16.13 -17.14 -2.13
C LYS A 132 15.45 -17.73 -0.89
N ALA A 133 15.30 -16.95 0.17
CA ALA A 133 14.64 -17.41 1.39
C ALA A 133 13.19 -17.81 1.12
N ALA A 134 12.44 -17.01 0.36
CA ALA A 134 11.07 -17.33 -0.03
C ALA A 134 11.00 -18.57 -0.95
N ASP A 135 11.92 -18.70 -1.90
CA ASP A 135 12.01 -19.86 -2.81
C ASP A 135 12.30 -21.17 -2.04
N VAL A 136 13.31 -21.16 -1.16
CA VAL A 136 13.64 -22.29 -0.27
C VAL A 136 12.50 -22.60 0.71
N ALA A 137 11.71 -21.60 1.09
CA ALA A 137 10.51 -21.79 1.91
C ALA A 137 9.35 -22.44 1.13
N GLY A 138 9.42 -22.51 -0.19
CA GLY A 138 8.34 -22.97 -1.08
C GLY A 138 7.20 -21.96 -1.20
N LEU A 139 7.45 -20.68 -0.90
CA LEU A 139 6.45 -19.62 -0.99
C LEU A 139 6.56 -18.92 -2.35
N LYS A 140 5.40 -18.68 -2.97
CA LYS A 140 5.33 -18.02 -4.28
C LYS A 140 5.45 -16.51 -4.12
N VAL A 141 6.59 -15.95 -4.52
CA VAL A 141 6.72 -14.50 -4.69
C VAL A 141 6.13 -14.11 -6.05
N THR A 142 4.98 -13.44 -6.01
CA THR A 142 4.16 -13.12 -7.19
C THR A 142 4.39 -11.69 -7.69
N GLY A 143 5.13 -10.88 -6.93
CA GLY A 143 5.36 -9.49 -7.28
C GLY A 143 6.20 -8.70 -6.29
N VAL A 144 6.18 -7.39 -6.48
CA VAL A 144 6.97 -6.42 -5.71
C VAL A 144 6.08 -5.25 -5.32
N SER A 145 6.34 -4.67 -4.16
CA SER A 145 5.64 -3.48 -3.67
C SER A 145 6.62 -2.43 -3.18
N PHE A 146 6.22 -1.16 -3.24
CA PHE A 146 6.91 -0.08 -2.53
C PHE A 146 5.91 0.91 -1.94
N HIS A 147 6.41 1.92 -1.22
CA HIS A 147 5.58 3.04 -0.80
C HIS A 147 6.44 4.31 -0.66
N ILE A 148 6.22 5.31 -1.52
CA ILE A 148 7.08 6.52 -1.58
C ILE A 148 6.95 7.46 -0.37
N GLY A 149 5.93 7.24 0.46
CA GLY A 149 5.64 8.02 1.67
C GLY A 149 4.37 8.85 1.53
N SER A 150 3.80 9.29 2.65
CA SER A 150 2.52 10.03 2.64
C SER A 150 2.72 11.54 2.76
N GLY A 151 1.93 12.28 1.98
CA GLY A 151 1.69 13.72 2.18
C GLY A 151 2.74 14.62 1.53
N GLY A 152 2.71 14.72 0.21
CA GLY A 152 3.54 15.66 -0.55
C GLY A 152 4.85 15.07 -1.09
N ALA A 153 4.86 13.76 -1.38
CA ALA A 153 5.98 13.15 -2.06
C ALA A 153 6.12 13.70 -3.50
N ASP A 154 7.34 13.90 -3.97
CA ASP A 154 7.68 14.24 -5.35
C ASP A 154 7.18 13.11 -6.26
N ALA A 155 6.39 13.49 -7.27
CA ALA A 155 5.82 12.58 -8.25
C ALA A 155 6.90 11.75 -8.98
N LYS A 156 8.11 12.29 -9.14
CA LYS A 156 9.25 11.59 -9.76
C LYS A 156 9.73 10.38 -8.95
N ALA A 157 9.43 10.34 -7.65
CA ALA A 157 9.78 9.21 -6.80
C ALA A 157 9.09 7.91 -7.24
N TYR A 158 7.90 7.99 -7.85
CA TYR A 158 7.24 6.81 -8.43
C TYR A 158 8.07 6.23 -9.57
N HIS A 159 8.60 7.06 -10.46
CA HIS A 159 9.38 6.58 -11.60
C HIS A 159 10.64 5.83 -11.16
N GLY A 160 11.39 6.39 -10.20
CA GLY A 160 12.57 5.71 -9.66
C GLY A 160 12.22 4.39 -8.95
N SER A 161 11.12 4.37 -8.19
CA SER A 161 10.71 3.17 -7.45
C SER A 161 10.23 2.04 -8.38
N ILE A 162 9.48 2.38 -9.44
CA ILE A 162 9.02 1.39 -10.44
C ILE A 162 10.20 0.80 -11.22
N LEU A 163 11.25 1.58 -11.49
CA LEU A 163 12.50 1.05 -12.05
C LEU A 163 13.15 0.03 -11.11
N LEU A 164 13.27 0.35 -9.81
CA LEU A 164 13.84 -0.56 -8.82
C LEU A 164 13.02 -1.86 -8.71
N ASP A 165 11.69 -1.78 -8.77
CA ASP A 165 10.84 -2.97 -8.83
C ASP A 165 11.13 -3.82 -10.07
N LYS A 166 11.33 -3.20 -11.24
CA LYS A 166 11.68 -3.93 -12.45
C LYS A 166 12.99 -4.72 -12.29
N GLU A 167 13.99 -4.14 -11.63
CA GLU A 167 15.26 -4.84 -11.34
C GLU A 167 15.06 -6.07 -10.42
N VAL A 168 14.09 -6.02 -9.51
CA VAL A 168 13.71 -7.15 -8.65
C VAL A 168 13.03 -8.24 -9.48
N PHE A 169 12.11 -7.89 -10.39
CA PHE A 169 11.50 -8.84 -11.34
C PHE A 169 12.56 -9.58 -12.18
N GLU A 170 13.55 -8.85 -12.67
CA GLU A 170 14.66 -9.43 -13.43
C GLU A 170 15.56 -10.31 -12.55
N THR A 171 15.79 -9.92 -11.29
CA THR A 171 16.54 -10.73 -10.31
C THR A 171 15.85 -12.06 -10.06
N ALA A 172 14.54 -12.07 -9.82
CA ALA A 172 13.76 -13.30 -9.67
C ALA A 172 13.82 -14.18 -10.93
N THR A 173 13.76 -13.57 -12.11
CA THR A 173 13.91 -14.27 -13.40
C THR A 173 15.28 -14.95 -13.52
N ARG A 174 16.37 -14.24 -13.16
CA ARG A 174 17.74 -14.81 -13.16
C ARG A 174 17.91 -15.96 -12.17
N LEU A 175 17.14 -15.98 -11.09
CA LEU A 175 17.10 -17.08 -10.12
C LEU A 175 16.29 -18.29 -10.61
N GLY A 176 15.60 -18.19 -11.74
CA GLY A 176 14.72 -19.25 -12.25
C GLY A 176 13.40 -19.38 -11.47
N MET A 177 13.02 -18.36 -10.71
CA MET A 177 11.75 -18.33 -9.98
C MET A 177 10.56 -18.19 -10.95
N PRO A 178 9.34 -18.58 -10.53
CA PRO A 178 8.13 -18.30 -11.30
C PRO A 178 8.01 -16.82 -11.67
N LYS A 179 7.52 -16.54 -12.89
CA LYS A 179 7.33 -15.17 -13.38
C LYS A 179 6.41 -14.39 -12.43
N MET A 180 6.93 -13.30 -11.88
CA MET A 180 6.15 -12.31 -11.14
C MET A 180 5.16 -11.60 -12.06
N LYS A 181 4.00 -11.23 -11.52
CA LYS A 181 2.89 -10.62 -12.26
C LYS A 181 2.27 -9.41 -11.57
N ILE A 182 2.63 -9.12 -10.32
CA ILE A 182 2.02 -8.01 -9.57
C ILE A 182 3.04 -6.91 -9.30
N LEU A 183 2.74 -5.71 -9.77
CA LEU A 183 3.43 -4.47 -9.40
C LEU A 183 2.52 -3.69 -8.46
N ASP A 184 2.93 -3.48 -7.23
CA ASP A 184 2.21 -2.66 -6.25
C ASP A 184 2.94 -1.34 -6.01
N ILE A 185 2.37 -0.26 -6.57
CA ILE A 185 2.97 1.08 -6.49
C ILE A 185 2.69 1.78 -5.15
N GLY A 186 2.01 1.11 -4.22
CA GLY A 186 1.70 1.60 -2.89
C GLY A 186 0.87 2.88 -2.88
N GLY A 187 1.03 3.65 -1.80
CA GLY A 187 0.32 4.89 -1.56
C GLY A 187 1.19 6.14 -1.71
N GLY A 188 0.69 7.25 -1.17
CA GLY A 188 1.34 8.57 -1.24
C GLY A 188 0.56 9.59 -2.06
N PHE A 189 -0.41 9.12 -2.85
CA PHE A 189 -1.33 9.97 -3.61
C PHE A 189 -2.11 10.95 -2.71
N THR A 190 -2.21 12.18 -3.17
CA THR A 190 -3.06 13.26 -2.63
C THR A 190 -4.05 13.67 -3.70
N SER A 191 -5.23 14.18 -3.34
CA SER A 191 -6.22 14.68 -4.30
C SER A 191 -5.76 16.02 -4.91
N GLY A 192 -6.48 16.50 -5.93
CA GLY A 192 -6.12 17.75 -6.64
C GLY A 192 -5.11 17.57 -7.77
N SER A 193 -4.29 18.59 -8.03
CA SER A 193 -3.31 18.65 -9.14
C SER A 193 -2.12 17.72 -8.93
N ASN A 194 -1.70 17.52 -7.67
CA ASN A 194 -0.60 16.61 -7.34
C ASN A 194 -0.91 15.16 -7.75
N PHE A 195 -2.19 14.77 -7.74
CA PHE A 195 -2.60 13.46 -8.28
C PHE A 195 -2.32 13.35 -9.78
N ASP A 196 -2.60 14.41 -10.53
CA ASP A 196 -2.46 14.37 -11.99
C ASP A 196 -0.98 14.23 -12.37
N GLU A 197 -0.08 14.90 -11.66
CA GLU A 197 1.37 14.76 -11.84
C GLU A 197 1.88 13.36 -11.43
N ALA A 198 1.43 12.84 -10.29
CA ALA A 198 1.77 11.49 -9.85
C ALA A 198 1.31 10.43 -10.87
N ALA A 199 0.07 10.55 -11.36
CA ALA A 199 -0.49 9.63 -12.34
C ALA A 199 0.27 9.65 -13.67
N LEU A 200 0.72 10.83 -14.12
CA LEU A 200 1.57 10.95 -15.31
C LEU A 200 2.88 10.19 -15.14
N ASN A 201 3.59 10.40 -14.02
CA ASN A 201 4.87 9.73 -13.75
C ASN A 201 4.71 8.21 -13.59
N VAL A 202 3.64 7.75 -12.93
CA VAL A 202 3.32 6.33 -12.79
C VAL A 202 3.08 5.69 -14.16
N ASN A 203 2.21 6.27 -14.99
CA ASN A 203 1.90 5.71 -16.31
C ASN A 203 3.14 5.67 -17.22
N ASP A 204 3.95 6.73 -17.18
CA ASP A 204 5.19 6.82 -17.96
C ASP A 204 6.21 5.75 -17.52
N ALA A 205 6.37 5.54 -16.22
CA ALA A 205 7.27 4.51 -15.69
C ALA A 205 6.78 3.08 -15.98
N ILE A 206 5.48 2.81 -15.83
CA ILE A 206 4.90 1.50 -16.20
C ILE A 206 5.14 1.24 -17.69
N LYS A 207 4.86 2.21 -18.55
CA LYS A 207 5.12 2.09 -19.98
C LYS A 207 6.61 1.84 -20.26
N THR A 208 7.50 2.60 -19.64
CA THR A 208 8.95 2.52 -19.89
C THR A 208 9.54 1.18 -19.44
N HIS A 209 9.10 0.65 -18.31
CA HIS A 209 9.76 -0.50 -17.67
C HIS A 209 9.00 -1.83 -17.82
N PHE A 210 7.70 -1.78 -18.11
CA PHE A 210 6.82 -2.94 -18.12
C PHE A 210 5.93 -3.07 -19.37
N GLU A 211 6.15 -2.30 -20.44
CA GLU A 211 5.32 -2.39 -21.67
C GLU A 211 5.26 -3.79 -22.29
N ASN A 212 6.29 -4.62 -22.08
CA ASN A 212 6.38 -5.97 -22.64
C ASN A 212 5.86 -7.06 -21.67
N ASP A 213 5.34 -6.68 -20.50
CA ASP A 213 4.78 -7.58 -19.50
C ASP A 213 3.26 -7.68 -19.64
N GLU A 214 2.77 -8.39 -20.66
CA GLU A 214 1.34 -8.48 -21.01
C GLU A 214 0.43 -9.03 -19.89
N ASP A 215 0.99 -9.85 -18.99
CA ASP A 215 0.29 -10.44 -17.85
C ASP A 215 0.38 -9.59 -16.56
N LEU A 216 0.97 -8.39 -16.64
CA LEU A 216 1.19 -7.56 -15.45
C LEU A 216 -0.13 -7.00 -14.93
N VAL A 217 -0.37 -7.22 -13.64
CA VAL A 217 -1.39 -6.56 -12.85
C VAL A 217 -0.71 -5.46 -12.04
N VAL A 218 -1.18 -4.22 -12.21
CA VAL A 218 -0.70 -3.10 -11.41
C VAL A 218 -1.76 -2.72 -10.39
N ILE A 219 -1.36 -2.65 -9.13
CA ILE A 219 -2.20 -2.21 -8.03
C ILE A 219 -1.58 -0.99 -7.36
N GLY A 220 -2.38 -0.20 -6.67
CA GLY A 220 -1.89 0.85 -5.78
C GLY A 220 -2.69 0.88 -4.48
N GLU A 221 -2.10 1.45 -3.44
CA GLU A 221 -2.65 1.50 -2.07
C GLU A 221 -3.08 2.92 -1.62
N PRO A 222 -3.95 3.63 -2.38
CA PRO A 222 -4.34 4.99 -2.03
C PRO A 222 -5.20 5.03 -0.76
N GLY A 223 -4.66 5.59 0.32
CA GLY A 223 -5.45 5.96 1.50
C GLY A 223 -5.96 7.40 1.42
N ARG A 224 -5.04 8.34 1.64
CA ARG A 224 -5.31 9.78 1.74
C ARG A 224 -6.08 10.33 0.54
N TYR A 225 -5.70 9.92 -0.67
CA TYR A 225 -6.36 10.34 -1.92
C TYR A 225 -7.90 10.22 -1.87
N PHE A 226 -8.43 9.14 -1.29
CA PHE A 226 -9.87 8.92 -1.20
C PHE A 226 -10.52 9.57 0.04
N SER A 227 -9.80 9.66 1.16
CA SER A 227 -10.39 10.06 2.44
C SER A 227 -10.27 11.55 2.75
N GLU A 228 -9.28 12.26 2.20
CA GLU A 228 -8.90 13.60 2.70
C GLU A 228 -9.95 14.70 2.44
N THR A 229 -10.72 14.60 1.36
CA THR A 229 -11.78 15.58 1.01
C THR A 229 -13.18 15.09 1.35
N ALA A 230 -13.33 13.85 1.82
CA ALA A 230 -14.62 13.23 2.08
C ALA A 230 -15.27 13.70 3.40
N PHE A 231 -14.50 14.31 4.31
CA PHE A 231 -14.96 14.70 5.64
C PHE A 231 -14.64 16.16 5.94
N THR A 232 -15.52 16.83 6.68
CA THR A 232 -15.29 18.17 7.24
C THR A 232 -15.53 18.11 8.74
N LEU A 233 -14.52 18.49 9.54
CA LEU A 233 -14.65 18.58 10.99
C LEU A 233 -15.28 19.92 11.38
N ALA A 234 -16.45 19.86 12.02
CA ALA A 234 -17.08 21.02 12.65
C ALA A 234 -16.85 20.96 14.17
N THR A 235 -16.31 22.04 14.73
CA THR A 235 -15.99 22.13 16.17
C THR A 235 -16.63 23.37 16.79
N LYS A 236 -16.83 23.35 18.10
CA LYS A 236 -17.44 24.43 18.88
C LYS A 236 -16.39 25.07 19.78
N ILE A 237 -16.35 26.40 19.81
CA ILE A 237 -15.61 27.15 20.82
C ILE A 237 -16.27 26.92 22.19
N ILE A 238 -15.54 26.29 23.10
CA ILE A 238 -15.99 25.99 24.48
C ILE A 238 -15.31 26.87 25.53
N GLY A 239 -14.24 27.55 25.17
CA GLY A 239 -13.53 28.46 26.06
C GLY A 239 -12.95 29.65 25.31
N LYS A 240 -12.81 30.77 26.01
CA LYS A 240 -12.16 31.98 25.51
C LYS A 240 -11.38 32.65 26.63
N ARG A 241 -10.16 33.11 26.32
CA ARG A 241 -9.33 33.94 27.22
C ARG A 241 -8.74 35.09 26.42
N VAL A 242 -8.66 36.26 27.05
CA VAL A 242 -8.07 37.47 26.45
C VAL A 242 -6.93 37.93 27.34
N ARG A 243 -5.73 38.11 26.78
CA ARG A 243 -4.53 38.60 27.47
C ARG A 243 -3.91 39.72 26.63
N GLY A 244 -4.27 40.98 26.93
CA GLY A 244 -3.94 42.12 26.07
C GLY A 244 -4.62 41.99 24.70
N GLU A 245 -3.84 42.02 23.62
CA GLU A 245 -4.33 41.82 22.25
C GLU A 245 -4.53 40.34 21.89
N LEU A 246 -3.96 39.40 22.66
CA LEU A 246 -4.05 37.97 22.37
C LEU A 246 -5.44 37.42 22.74
N ARG A 247 -6.09 36.79 21.77
CA ARG A 247 -7.35 36.04 21.95
C ARG A 247 -7.08 34.56 21.78
N GLU A 248 -7.33 33.81 22.85
CA GLU A 248 -7.16 32.36 22.89
C GLU A 248 -8.52 31.69 22.93
N TYR A 249 -8.68 30.62 22.16
CA TYR A 249 -9.91 29.84 22.09
C TYR A 249 -9.60 28.37 22.38
N TRP A 250 -10.50 27.72 23.10
CA TRP A 250 -10.52 26.27 23.26
C TRP A 250 -11.69 25.73 22.47
N ILE A 251 -11.46 24.66 21.74
CA ILE A 251 -12.48 23.95 20.96
C ILE A 251 -12.79 22.61 21.64
N ASN A 252 -13.92 21.98 21.30
CA ASN A 252 -14.33 20.69 21.86
C ASN A 252 -13.72 19.48 21.13
N ASP A 253 -12.56 19.66 20.52
CA ASP A 253 -11.74 18.62 19.91
C ASP A 253 -10.24 18.91 20.21
N GLY A 254 -9.36 17.93 20.04
CA GLY A 254 -7.97 18.00 20.50
C GLY A 254 -6.95 17.46 19.50
N ILE A 255 -5.67 17.65 19.85
CA ILE A 255 -4.52 17.02 19.18
C ILE A 255 -4.44 15.56 19.62
#